data_AF-L0HAQ4-F1
#
_entry.id   AF-L0HAQ4-F1
#
_cell.length_a   1.000
_cell.length_b   1.000
_cell.length_c   1.000
_cell.angle_alpha   90.00
_cell.angle_beta   90.00
_cell.angle_gamma   90.00
#
_symmetry.space_group_name_H-M   'P 1'
#
loop_
_entity.id
_entity.type
_entity.pdbx_description
1 polymer ?
#
loop_
_entity_poly.entity_id
_entity_poly.type
_entity_poly.pdbx_seq_one_letter_code
_entity_poly.pdbx_strand_id
1 'polypeptide(L)'
;MKRVPSSGDPGLPRGPGIAGRRGTFVRTKEHDRKTGSAGQPVCPRDWMQTVTGRLILLPLILSGVWIFETFLFQGWPQVFLSPRPSGLLFYTLMTCVFIGILVPVFLMRQAFLRGDANMHQLGFRSVRRTVLMTSLTLLIVWVAVVLQNPFGTDRMAFVSVYLLLLPTGIASAMVCCVLAGTHVQAFVRERGALVAILAGTAVSALLFALSLTAHFPDAVTPVSFLRFFSAGALSALFFFAVRDVWAVSVVVTGILVWLTDGWLDPAQVFLQYPAVLAAALLCAGTLAALHWYLSRHYITIPAPHG
;
A
#
# COMPACT_ATOMS: atom_id res chain seq x y z
N MET A 1 -11.91 -13.39 -70.49
CA MET A 1 -12.21 -11.94 -70.35
C MET A 1 -11.99 -11.59 -68.89
N LYS A 2 -11.15 -10.68 -68.43
CA LYS A 2 -10.51 -9.48 -68.98
C LYS A 2 -9.12 -9.37 -68.31
N ARG A 3 -8.13 -8.92 -69.06
CA ARG A 3 -6.68 -8.94 -68.75
C ARG A 3 -6.21 -7.49 -68.49
N VAL A 4 -4.98 -7.36 -67.97
CA VAL A 4 -4.03 -6.22 -68.06
C VAL A 4 -4.19 -5.05 -67.01
N PRO A 5 -3.17 -4.21 -66.71
CA PRO A 5 -2.04 -4.44 -65.75
C PRO A 5 -1.49 -3.17 -64.99
N SER A 6 -0.33 -3.30 -64.30
CA SER A 6 0.83 -2.34 -64.28
C SER A 6 0.64 -0.98 -63.56
N SER A 7 1.57 -0.23 -62.99
CA SER A 7 3.02 -0.20 -62.69
C SER A 7 3.34 1.24 -62.23
N GLY A 8 4.41 1.45 -61.46
CA GLY A 8 5.01 2.77 -61.19
C GLY A 8 4.55 3.37 -59.86
N ASP A 9 5.41 3.84 -58.96
CA ASP A 9 6.64 4.60 -59.23
C ASP A 9 7.65 4.51 -58.06
N PRO A 10 8.96 4.42 -58.33
CA PRO A 10 10.04 4.65 -57.37
C PRO A 10 10.50 6.12 -57.44
N GLY A 11 10.61 6.82 -56.31
CA GLY A 11 11.10 8.21 -56.35
C GLY A 11 11.31 8.86 -54.99
N LEU A 12 12.56 8.80 -54.51
CA LEU A 12 13.11 9.64 -53.44
C LEU A 12 12.99 11.14 -53.76
N PRO A 13 13.11 12.01 -52.73
CA PRO A 13 14.37 12.75 -52.68
C PRO A 13 15.04 12.71 -51.31
N ARG A 14 16.33 12.38 -51.34
CA ARG A 14 17.32 12.81 -50.36
C ARG A 14 17.40 14.33 -50.41
N GLY A 15 17.24 14.99 -49.27
CA GLY A 15 17.67 16.37 -49.06
C GLY A 15 18.85 16.42 -48.09
N PRO A 16 20.05 16.82 -48.53
CA PRO A 16 21.13 17.30 -47.68
C PRO A 16 21.10 18.84 -47.63
N GLY A 17 21.26 19.45 -46.45
CA GLY A 17 21.27 20.92 -46.32
C GLY A 17 21.22 21.35 -44.85
N ILE A 18 22.34 21.44 -44.13
CA ILE A 18 23.27 22.60 -44.03
C ILE A 18 22.88 23.59 -42.93
N ALA A 19 23.91 24.08 -42.24
CA ALA A 19 23.99 25.18 -41.28
C ALA A 19 23.53 24.83 -39.85
N GLY A 20 24.40 24.74 -38.84
CA GLY A 20 25.52 25.63 -38.57
C GLY A 20 25.14 26.55 -37.42
N ARG A 21 25.35 26.10 -36.18
CA ARG A 21 25.38 27.01 -35.02
C ARG A 21 26.58 26.70 -34.13
N ARG A 22 27.65 27.45 -34.43
CA ARG A 22 28.76 27.76 -33.51
C ARG A 22 28.22 28.55 -32.32
N GLY A 23 28.92 28.40 -31.20
CA GLY A 23 28.79 29.24 -30.00
C GLY A 23 27.99 28.54 -28.91
N THR A 24 28.53 28.22 -27.74
CA THR A 24 29.71 28.73 -27.07
C THR A 24 30.12 27.67 -26.05
N PHE A 25 31.35 27.20 -26.18
CA PHE A 25 32.04 26.41 -25.18
C PHE A 25 32.28 27.31 -23.96
N VAL A 26 31.32 27.35 -23.04
CA VAL A 26 31.51 27.99 -21.74
C VAL A 26 32.31 27.01 -20.89
N ARG A 27 33.62 27.19 -20.96
CA ARG A 27 34.61 26.63 -20.03
C ARG A 27 34.41 27.30 -18.67
N THR A 28 33.37 26.89 -17.93
CA THR A 28 33.24 27.26 -16.52
C THR A 28 34.28 26.50 -15.75
N LYS A 29 35.29 27.26 -15.31
CA LYS A 29 36.29 26.96 -14.30
C LYS A 29 35.83 25.88 -13.33
N GLU A 30 36.36 24.70 -13.53
CA GLU A 30 36.51 23.65 -12.52
C GLU A 30 37.57 24.17 -11.53
N HIS A 31 37.13 25.06 -10.65
CA HIS A 31 37.95 25.63 -9.60
C HIS A 31 37.78 24.76 -8.35
N ASP A 32 38.83 24.01 -8.07
CA ASP A 32 39.26 23.55 -6.75
C ASP A 32 38.32 23.88 -5.59
N ARG A 33 37.51 22.90 -5.20
CA ARG A 33 36.99 22.82 -3.84
C ARG A 33 36.99 21.38 -3.33
N LYS A 34 38.13 20.72 -3.47
CA LYS A 34 38.55 19.70 -2.51
C LYS A 34 39.34 20.40 -1.42
N THR A 35 38.76 20.53 -0.22
CA THR A 35 39.44 20.33 1.06
C THR A 35 38.52 20.65 2.23
N GLY A 36 38.22 19.62 3.02
CA GLY A 36 38.22 19.75 4.47
C GLY A 36 37.08 20.49 5.14
N SER A 37 35.81 20.17 4.84
CA SER A 37 34.79 20.29 5.89
C SER A 37 34.65 18.92 6.54
N ALA A 38 35.49 18.67 7.54
CA ALA A 38 35.30 17.58 8.48
C ALA A 38 33.87 17.72 9.03
N GLY A 39 33.03 16.72 8.74
CA GLY A 39 31.61 16.74 9.02
C GLY A 39 31.38 17.15 10.47
N GLN A 40 30.88 18.37 10.66
CA GLN A 40 30.37 18.75 11.96
C GLN A 40 29.25 17.76 12.29
N PRO A 41 29.25 17.18 13.51
CA PRO A 41 28.19 16.29 13.93
C PRO A 41 26.88 17.07 13.88
N VAL A 42 26.04 16.73 12.89
CA VAL A 42 24.71 17.33 12.73
C VAL A 42 23.97 17.09 14.05
N CYS A 43 23.58 18.18 14.71
CA CYS A 43 22.95 18.08 16.01
C CYS A 43 21.62 17.30 15.85
N PRO A 44 21.28 16.35 16.73
CA PRO A 44 20.02 15.59 16.68
C PRO A 44 18.74 16.44 16.76
N ARG A 45 18.82 17.77 16.82
CA ARG A 45 17.67 18.67 16.72
C ARG A 45 17.43 19.17 15.29
N ASP A 46 18.47 19.24 14.47
CA ASP A 46 18.40 19.84 13.13
C ASP A 46 17.73 18.91 12.12
N TRP A 47 17.89 17.57 12.28
CA TRP A 47 17.23 16.59 11.39
C TRP A 47 15.71 16.62 11.50
N MET A 48 15.14 16.94 12.67
CA MET A 48 13.69 17.08 12.86
C MET A 48 13.12 18.29 12.10
N GLN A 49 13.95 19.31 11.81
CA GLN A 49 13.55 20.49 11.05
C GLN A 49 13.71 20.31 9.54
N THR A 50 14.53 19.35 9.09
CA THR A 50 14.66 19.04 7.67
C THR A 50 13.33 18.52 7.11
N VAL A 51 13.02 18.92 5.87
CA VAL A 51 11.82 18.48 5.13
C VAL A 51 11.68 16.96 5.13
N THR A 52 12.82 16.26 5.10
CA THR A 52 12.94 14.81 5.12
C THR A 52 12.48 14.17 6.43
N GLY A 53 12.87 14.71 7.59
CA GLY A 53 12.45 14.18 8.89
C GLY A 53 10.94 14.29 9.10
N ARG A 54 10.36 15.41 8.68
CA ARG A 54 8.90 15.63 8.72
C ARG A 54 8.14 14.63 7.84
N LEU A 55 8.74 14.20 6.73
CA LEU A 55 8.12 13.26 5.78
C LEU A 55 7.91 11.86 6.38
N ILE A 56 8.74 11.44 7.34
CA ILE A 56 8.62 10.13 8.02
C ILE A 56 7.83 10.23 9.32
N LEU A 57 8.02 11.33 10.05
CA LEU A 57 7.35 11.52 11.32
C LEU A 57 5.83 11.54 11.15
N LEU A 58 5.34 12.17 10.08
CA LEU A 58 3.92 12.27 9.77
C LEU A 58 3.23 10.90 9.57
N PRO A 59 3.70 9.98 8.71
CA PRO A 59 3.09 8.66 8.56
C PRO A 59 3.26 7.78 9.82
N LEU A 60 4.31 7.96 10.61
CA LEU A 60 4.46 7.27 11.89
C LEU A 60 3.44 7.76 12.93
N ILE A 61 3.25 9.08 13.04
CA ILE A 61 2.21 9.66 13.91
C ILE A 61 0.85 9.18 13.48
N LEU A 62 0.53 9.21 12.18
CA LEU A 62 -0.76 8.72 11.69
C LEU A 62 -0.97 7.25 12.03
N SER A 63 0.04 6.41 11.79
CA SER A 63 -0.02 4.99 12.14
C SER A 63 -0.25 4.81 13.65
N GLY A 64 0.41 5.61 14.48
CA GLY A 64 0.23 5.62 15.94
C GLY A 64 -1.20 6.02 16.35
N VAL A 65 -1.74 7.10 15.77
CA VAL A 65 -3.13 7.54 15.99
C VAL A 65 -4.11 6.45 15.57
N TRP A 66 -3.89 5.82 14.41
CA TRP A 66 -4.75 4.74 13.92
C TRP A 66 -4.72 3.49 14.81
N ILE A 67 -3.54 3.09 15.30
CA ILE A 67 -3.38 1.99 16.27
C ILE A 67 -4.06 2.35 17.60
N PHE A 68 -3.90 3.57 18.08
CA PHE A 68 -4.52 4.05 19.31
C PHE A 68 -6.05 4.08 19.21
N GLU A 69 -6.59 4.60 18.12
CA GLU A 69 -8.02 4.58 17.81
C GLU A 69 -8.55 3.14 17.77
N THR A 70 -7.83 2.23 17.09
CA THR A 70 -8.17 0.80 17.07
C THR A 70 -8.27 0.21 18.48
N PHE A 71 -7.28 0.51 19.34
CA PHE A 71 -7.27 0.08 20.73
C PHE A 71 -8.47 0.62 21.51
N LEU A 72 -8.81 1.90 21.35
CA LEU A 72 -10.00 2.51 21.97
C LEU A 72 -11.30 1.86 21.50
N PHE A 73 -11.43 1.62 20.19
CA PHE A 73 -12.60 1.00 19.60
C PHE A 73 -12.80 -0.45 20.04
N GLN A 74 -11.72 -1.16 20.31
CA GLN A 74 -11.83 -2.52 20.82
C GLN A 74 -12.23 -2.58 22.31
N GLY A 75 -11.93 -1.53 23.08
CA GLY A 75 -12.47 -1.35 24.43
C GLY A 75 -13.99 -1.07 24.46
N TRP A 76 -14.59 -0.72 23.32
CA TRP A 76 -16.03 -0.58 23.13
C TRP A 76 -16.64 -1.92 22.67
N PRO A 77 -17.88 -2.29 23.06
CA PRO A 77 -18.29 -3.69 23.24
C PRO A 77 -17.94 -4.55 22.02
N GLN A 78 -16.88 -5.33 22.23
CA GLN A 78 -16.25 -6.32 21.35
C GLN A 78 -16.79 -6.35 19.91
N VAL A 79 -16.41 -5.35 19.10
CA VAL A 79 -16.85 -5.19 17.70
C VAL A 79 -16.70 -6.47 16.87
N PHE A 80 -15.71 -7.30 17.17
CA PHE A 80 -15.43 -8.55 16.47
C PHE A 80 -16.03 -9.80 17.12
N LEU A 81 -16.14 -9.84 18.46
CA LEU A 81 -16.68 -11.02 19.15
C LEU A 81 -18.20 -11.01 19.19
N SER A 82 -18.83 -9.84 19.18
CA SER A 82 -20.29 -9.68 19.13
C SER A 82 -20.67 -8.56 18.16
N PRO A 83 -20.54 -8.78 16.84
CA PRO A 83 -20.64 -7.72 15.84
C PRO A 83 -22.06 -7.12 15.78
N ARG A 84 -22.31 -6.09 16.59
CA ARG A 84 -23.54 -5.30 16.48
C ARG A 84 -23.46 -4.47 15.20
N PRO A 85 -24.50 -4.46 14.34
CA PRO A 85 -24.47 -3.75 13.07
C PRO A 85 -24.03 -2.28 13.16
N SER A 86 -24.54 -1.54 14.15
CA SER A 86 -24.19 -0.14 14.36
C SER A 86 -22.73 0.05 14.76
N GLY A 87 -22.21 -0.78 15.67
CA GLY A 87 -20.81 -0.75 16.10
C GLY A 87 -19.86 -1.08 14.95
N LEU A 88 -20.18 -2.12 14.17
CA LEU A 88 -19.39 -2.53 13.01
C LEU A 88 -19.34 -1.46 11.93
N LEU A 89 -20.49 -0.86 11.59
CA LEU A 89 -20.56 0.22 10.60
C LEU A 89 -19.81 1.47 11.08
N PHE A 90 -19.94 1.83 12.36
CA PHE A 90 -19.24 2.98 12.93
C PHE A 90 -17.72 2.78 12.94
N TYR A 91 -17.24 1.62 13.38
CA TYR A 91 -15.82 1.23 13.29
C TYR A 91 -15.32 1.28 11.84
N THR A 92 -16.09 0.70 10.91
CA THR A 92 -15.72 0.69 9.49
C THR A 92 -15.60 2.11 8.93
N LEU A 93 -16.54 3.00 9.25
CA LEU A 93 -16.51 4.38 8.80
C LEU A 93 -15.32 5.15 9.40
N MET A 94 -15.20 5.16 10.72
CA MET A 94 -14.20 5.99 11.41
C MET A 94 -12.79 5.42 11.24
N THR A 95 -12.59 4.17 11.63
CA THR A 95 -11.26 3.57 11.72
C THR A 95 -10.77 3.09 10.37
N CYS A 96 -11.60 2.41 9.58
CA CYS A 96 -11.15 1.86 8.29
C CYS A 96 -11.21 2.88 7.16
N VAL A 97 -12.34 3.56 6.96
CA VAL A 97 -12.55 4.46 5.83
C VAL A 97 -11.87 5.81 6.06
N PHE A 98 -12.22 6.54 7.12
CA PHE A 98 -11.65 7.87 7.36
C PHE A 98 -10.15 7.79 7.67
N ILE A 99 -9.79 7.13 8.76
CA ILE A 99 -8.39 7.10 9.21
C ILE A 99 -7.55 6.12 8.39
N GLY A 100 -8.08 4.93 8.09
CA GLY A 100 -7.34 3.86 7.43
C GLY A 100 -7.15 4.01 5.92
N ILE A 101 -8.00 4.77 5.23
CA ILE A 101 -7.96 4.89 3.75
C ILE A 101 -7.85 6.35 3.31
N LEU A 102 -8.80 7.21 3.70
CA LEU A 102 -8.88 8.57 3.19
C LEU A 102 -7.70 9.44 3.66
N VAL A 103 -7.34 9.39 4.93
CA VAL A 103 -6.21 10.18 5.45
C VAL A 103 -4.88 9.76 4.81
N PRO A 104 -4.51 8.46 4.72
CA PRO A 104 -3.32 8.04 3.99
C PRO A 104 -3.27 8.57 2.56
N VAL A 105 -4.37 8.47 1.81
CA VAL A 105 -4.43 8.98 0.42
C VAL A 105 -4.29 10.50 0.39
N PHE A 106 -4.89 11.22 1.34
CA PHE A 106 -4.75 12.66 1.45
C PHE A 106 -3.30 13.08 1.73
N LEU A 107 -2.58 12.36 2.59
CA LEU A 107 -1.16 12.62 2.86
C LEU A 107 -0.29 12.32 1.63
N MET A 108 -0.54 11.19 0.96
CA MET A 108 0.15 10.84 -0.29
C MET A 108 -0.11 11.86 -1.40
N ARG A 109 -1.32 12.44 -1.46
CA ARG A 109 -1.67 13.49 -2.42
C ARG A 109 -0.72 14.68 -2.35
N GLN A 110 -0.30 15.08 -1.16
CA GLN A 110 0.65 16.19 -1.03
C GLN A 110 2.02 15.84 -1.59
N ALA A 111 2.47 14.59 -1.42
CA ALA A 111 3.71 14.09 -2.02
C ALA A 111 3.62 14.03 -3.55
N PHE A 112 2.46 13.65 -4.10
CA PHE A 112 2.23 13.67 -5.55
C PHE A 112 2.29 15.06 -6.16
N LEU A 113 1.65 16.04 -5.50
CA LEU A 113 1.63 17.42 -5.99
C LEU A 113 3.03 18.07 -6.00
N ARG A 114 3.97 17.55 -5.19
CA ARG A 114 5.36 17.99 -5.18
C ARG A 114 6.25 17.29 -6.21
N GLY A 115 5.75 16.24 -6.86
CA GLY A 115 6.53 15.43 -7.81
C GLY A 115 7.50 14.45 -7.15
N ASP A 116 7.43 14.29 -5.82
CA ASP A 116 8.37 13.46 -5.05
C ASP A 116 8.11 11.95 -5.21
N ALA A 117 6.86 11.58 -5.48
CA ALA A 117 6.42 10.19 -5.59
C ALA A 117 5.66 9.94 -6.88
N ASN A 118 5.89 8.79 -7.51
CA ASN A 118 5.12 8.34 -8.67
C ASN A 118 3.98 7.41 -8.24
N MET A 119 2.81 7.50 -8.87
CA MET A 119 1.61 6.73 -8.52
C MET A 119 1.87 5.21 -8.55
N HIS A 120 2.75 4.78 -9.45
CA HIS A 120 3.20 3.39 -9.55
C HIS A 120 3.99 2.88 -8.34
N GLN A 121 4.66 3.76 -7.60
CA GLN A 121 5.41 3.36 -6.39
C GLN A 121 4.47 3.12 -5.21
N LEU A 122 3.33 3.81 -5.18
CA LEU A 122 2.29 3.66 -4.17
C LEU A 122 1.33 2.50 -4.44
N GLY A 123 1.50 1.81 -5.57
CA GLY A 123 0.73 0.61 -5.90
C GLY A 123 -0.60 0.86 -6.61
N PHE A 124 -0.88 2.11 -7.00
CA PHE A 124 -1.99 2.43 -7.89
C PHE A 124 -1.47 2.30 -9.34
N ARG A 125 -1.79 1.17 -9.97
CA ARG A 125 -1.39 0.87 -11.35
C ARG A 125 -2.59 0.89 -12.30
N SER A 126 -2.35 0.57 -13.58
CA SER A 126 -3.43 0.50 -14.55
C SER A 126 -4.48 -0.53 -14.12
N VAL A 127 -5.76 -0.19 -14.31
CA VAL A 127 -6.91 -1.03 -13.94
C VAL A 127 -6.74 -2.47 -14.44
N ARG A 128 -6.26 -2.65 -15.68
CA ARG A 128 -6.01 -3.98 -16.26
C ARG A 128 -5.02 -4.80 -15.44
N ARG A 129 -3.89 -4.20 -15.02
CA ARG A 129 -2.88 -4.89 -14.21
C ARG A 129 -3.42 -5.18 -12.81
N THR A 130 -4.14 -4.23 -12.23
CA THR A 130 -4.72 -4.41 -10.90
C THR A 130 -5.75 -5.52 -10.87
N VAL A 131 -6.66 -5.59 -11.84
CA VAL A 131 -7.61 -6.71 -11.97
C VAL A 131 -6.84 -8.04 -12.10
N LEU A 132 -5.85 -8.12 -12.98
CA LEU A 132 -5.09 -9.35 -13.19
C LEU A 132 -4.34 -9.81 -11.92
N MET A 133 -3.63 -8.89 -11.26
CA MET A 133 -2.87 -9.21 -10.05
C MET A 133 -3.78 -9.55 -8.87
N THR A 134 -4.89 -8.82 -8.71
CA THR A 134 -5.87 -9.08 -7.65
C THR A 134 -6.55 -10.43 -7.87
N SER A 135 -6.98 -10.75 -9.10
CA SER A 135 -7.58 -12.06 -9.42
C SER A 135 -6.61 -13.22 -9.19
N LEU A 136 -5.35 -13.08 -9.61
CA LEU A 136 -4.32 -14.09 -9.36
C LEU A 136 -4.06 -14.28 -7.86
N THR A 137 -3.99 -13.17 -7.11
CA THR A 137 -3.76 -13.20 -5.66
C THR A 137 -4.95 -13.82 -4.93
N LEU A 138 -6.18 -13.48 -5.31
CA LEU A 138 -7.39 -14.07 -4.78
C LEU A 138 -7.42 -15.59 -5.03
N LEU A 139 -7.03 -16.02 -6.24
CA LEU A 139 -6.92 -17.44 -6.57
C LEU A 139 -5.89 -18.16 -5.68
N ILE A 140 -4.71 -17.56 -5.47
CA ILE A 140 -3.66 -18.14 -4.61
C ILE A 140 -4.14 -18.24 -3.16
N VAL A 141 -4.75 -17.18 -2.62
CA VAL A 141 -5.31 -17.18 -1.25
C VAL A 141 -6.41 -18.23 -1.14
N TRP A 142 -7.30 -18.34 -2.14
CA TRP A 142 -8.34 -19.37 -2.16
C TRP A 142 -7.77 -20.79 -2.17
N VAL A 143 -6.77 -21.06 -3.02
CA VAL A 143 -6.09 -22.36 -3.05
C VAL A 143 -5.43 -22.67 -1.70
N ALA A 144 -4.76 -21.69 -1.08
CA ALA A 144 -4.16 -21.86 0.24
C ALA A 144 -5.21 -22.20 1.31
N VAL A 145 -6.38 -21.54 1.27
CA VAL A 145 -7.51 -21.80 2.17
C VAL A 145 -8.07 -23.20 1.96
N VAL A 146 -8.26 -23.64 0.72
CA VAL A 146 -8.73 -25.00 0.42
C VAL A 146 -7.74 -26.06 0.89
N LEU A 147 -6.44 -25.83 0.74
CA LEU A 147 -5.40 -26.80 1.10
C LEU A 147 -5.23 -26.94 2.61
N GLN A 148 -5.30 -25.85 3.35
CA GLN A 148 -4.99 -25.87 4.77
C GLN A 148 -6.23 -25.87 5.68
N ASN A 149 -7.36 -25.47 5.11
CA ASN A 149 -8.69 -25.65 5.65
C ASN A 149 -8.95 -25.12 7.08
N PRO A 150 -8.79 -23.81 7.33
CA PRO A 150 -8.88 -23.24 8.68
C PRO A 150 -10.24 -23.47 9.37
N PHE A 151 -11.33 -23.55 8.61
CA PHE A 151 -12.70 -23.72 9.15
C PHE A 151 -13.33 -25.09 8.83
N GLY A 152 -12.51 -26.10 8.49
CA GLY A 152 -13.04 -27.41 8.12
C GLY A 152 -13.93 -27.37 6.86
N THR A 153 -14.95 -28.21 6.75
CA THR A 153 -15.74 -28.29 5.49
C THR A 153 -16.61 -27.06 5.21
N ASP A 154 -16.76 -26.13 6.16
CA ASP A 154 -17.59 -24.95 6.02
C ASP A 154 -16.87 -23.79 5.31
N ARG A 155 -17.03 -23.77 3.98
CA ARG A 155 -16.50 -22.69 3.13
C ARG A 155 -17.22 -21.36 3.34
N MET A 156 -18.47 -21.39 3.81
CA MET A 156 -19.26 -20.17 4.04
C MET A 156 -18.75 -19.42 5.27
N ALA A 157 -18.34 -20.16 6.31
CA ALA A 157 -17.67 -19.60 7.48
C ALA A 157 -16.41 -18.79 7.09
N PHE A 158 -15.58 -19.33 6.20
CA PHE A 158 -14.41 -18.60 5.70
C PHE A 158 -14.81 -17.30 5.00
N VAL A 159 -15.79 -17.35 4.09
CA VAL A 159 -16.22 -16.16 3.32
C VAL A 159 -16.81 -15.09 4.25
N SER A 160 -17.62 -15.47 5.25
CA SER A 160 -18.20 -14.50 6.18
C SER A 160 -17.13 -13.82 7.05
N VAL A 161 -16.16 -14.58 7.56
CA VAL A 161 -15.05 -14.03 8.36
C VAL A 161 -14.12 -13.18 7.47
N TYR A 162 -13.86 -13.61 6.24
CA TYR A 162 -13.08 -12.84 5.27
C TYR A 162 -13.74 -11.49 4.97
N LEU A 163 -15.06 -11.47 4.74
CA LEU A 163 -15.80 -10.22 4.53
C LEU A 163 -15.80 -9.32 5.77
N LEU A 164 -15.91 -9.90 6.98
CA LEU A 164 -15.81 -9.15 8.24
C LEU A 164 -14.44 -8.47 8.39
N LEU A 165 -13.36 -9.15 8.03
CA LEU A 165 -11.99 -8.65 8.18
C LEU A 165 -11.52 -7.84 6.96
N LEU A 166 -12.28 -7.79 5.87
CA LEU A 166 -11.91 -7.06 4.65
C LEU A 166 -11.67 -5.57 4.92
N PRO A 167 -12.53 -4.83 5.65
CA PRO A 167 -12.29 -3.42 5.94
C PRO A 167 -11.00 -3.17 6.70
N THR A 168 -10.73 -3.97 7.74
CA THR A 168 -9.50 -3.90 8.52
C THR A 168 -8.29 -4.27 7.67
N GLY A 169 -8.38 -5.29 6.83
CA GLY A 169 -7.27 -5.68 5.95
C GLY A 169 -6.89 -4.61 4.93
N ILE A 170 -7.88 -3.95 4.32
CA ILE A 170 -7.65 -2.80 3.42
C ILE A 170 -6.99 -1.64 4.19
N ALA A 171 -7.53 -1.27 5.36
CA ALA A 171 -6.98 -0.19 6.18
C ALA A 171 -5.53 -0.50 6.61
N SER A 172 -5.26 -1.70 7.10
CA SER A 172 -3.92 -2.17 7.48
C SER A 172 -2.95 -2.14 6.30
N ALA A 173 -3.38 -2.59 5.12
CA ALA A 173 -2.56 -2.52 3.91
C ALA A 173 -2.20 -1.07 3.55
N MET A 174 -3.19 -0.17 3.60
CA MET A 174 -3.01 1.25 3.30
C MET A 174 -2.11 1.97 4.31
N VAL A 175 -2.31 1.76 5.60
CA VAL A 175 -1.54 2.44 6.65
C VAL A 175 -0.14 1.84 6.79
N CYS A 176 -0.03 0.52 6.97
CA CYS A 176 1.25 -0.11 7.27
C CYS A 176 2.12 -0.26 6.03
N CYS A 177 1.60 -0.82 4.94
CA CYS A 177 2.40 -1.13 3.75
C CYS A 177 2.54 0.08 2.82
N VAL A 178 1.41 0.68 2.43
CA VAL A 178 1.39 1.75 1.42
C VAL A 178 1.92 3.05 2.01
N LEU A 179 1.40 3.51 3.13
CA LEU A 179 1.81 4.78 3.71
C LEU A 179 3.17 4.67 4.39
N ALA A 180 3.28 3.95 5.52
CA ALA A 180 4.51 3.91 6.29
C ALA A 180 5.65 3.21 5.52
N GLY A 181 5.38 2.04 4.94
CA GLY A 181 6.37 1.27 4.20
C GLY A 181 7.02 2.04 3.05
N THR A 182 6.24 2.72 2.21
CA THR A 182 6.82 3.47 1.07
C THR A 182 7.56 4.73 1.49
N HIS A 183 7.12 5.44 2.54
CA HIS A 183 7.81 6.63 3.04
C HIS A 183 9.16 6.27 3.66
N VAL A 184 9.22 5.19 4.46
CA VAL A 184 10.48 4.67 5.01
C VAL A 184 11.40 4.18 3.90
N GLN A 185 10.87 3.46 2.92
CA GLN A 185 11.65 3.01 1.78
C GLN A 185 12.22 4.20 0.99
N ALA A 186 11.42 5.25 0.74
CA ALA A 186 11.86 6.44 0.03
C ALA A 186 12.98 7.17 0.80
N PHE A 187 12.84 7.26 2.13
CA PHE A 187 13.85 7.88 2.98
C PHE A 187 15.20 7.18 2.95
N VAL A 188 15.20 5.84 3.01
CA VAL A 188 16.44 5.04 3.06
C VAL A 188 16.98 4.72 1.66
N ARG A 189 16.34 5.25 0.59
CA ARG A 189 16.67 4.91 -0.80
C ARG A 189 18.10 5.26 -1.20
N GLU A 190 18.67 6.31 -0.62
CA GLU A 190 20.07 6.72 -0.86
C GLU A 190 21.08 5.66 -0.42
N ARG A 191 20.72 4.78 0.52
CA ARG A 191 21.58 3.70 1.03
C ARG A 191 21.49 2.40 0.22
N GLY A 192 20.77 2.43 -0.90
CA GLY A 192 20.60 1.29 -1.80
C GLY A 192 19.21 0.66 -1.74
N ALA A 193 18.80 0.05 -2.87
CA ALA A 193 17.45 -0.47 -3.04
C ALA A 193 17.11 -1.59 -2.05
N LEU A 194 18.05 -2.49 -1.76
CA LEU A 194 17.82 -3.61 -0.85
C LEU A 194 17.63 -3.12 0.60
N VAL A 195 18.48 -2.20 1.07
CA VAL A 195 18.38 -1.60 2.41
C VAL A 195 17.05 -0.87 2.57
N ALA A 196 16.61 -0.15 1.54
CA ALA A 196 15.34 0.55 1.53
C ALA A 196 14.13 -0.40 1.63
N ILE A 197 14.14 -1.52 0.89
CA ILE A 197 13.07 -2.52 0.95
C ILE A 197 13.03 -3.19 2.32
N LEU A 198 14.19 -3.57 2.88
CA LEU A 198 14.27 -4.18 4.20
C LEU A 198 13.78 -3.22 5.30
N ALA A 199 14.19 -1.95 5.25
CA ALA A 199 13.74 -0.94 6.21
C ALA A 199 12.23 -0.71 6.12
N GLY A 200 11.69 -0.53 4.91
CA GLY A 200 10.25 -0.41 4.69
C GLY A 200 9.48 -1.64 5.18
N THR A 201 10.02 -2.84 4.95
CA THR A 201 9.41 -4.11 5.39
C THR A 201 9.41 -4.22 6.91
N ALA A 202 10.52 -3.93 7.57
CA ALA A 202 10.65 -4.02 9.01
C ALA A 202 9.68 -3.07 9.73
N VAL A 203 9.58 -1.81 9.26
CA VAL A 203 8.63 -0.84 9.85
C VAL A 203 7.18 -1.23 9.58
N SER A 204 6.86 -1.68 8.35
CA SER A 204 5.50 -2.14 8.02
C SER A 204 5.10 -3.34 8.88
N ALA A 205 6.01 -4.30 9.07
CA ALA A 205 5.81 -5.48 9.89
C ALA A 205 5.58 -5.14 11.36
N LEU A 206 6.37 -4.21 11.90
CA LEU A 206 6.22 -3.74 13.27
C LEU A 206 4.87 -3.03 13.48
N LEU A 207 4.51 -2.10 12.60
CA LEU A 207 3.23 -1.39 12.68
C LEU A 207 2.04 -2.34 12.54
N PHE A 208 2.14 -3.32 11.63
CA PHE A 208 1.13 -4.37 11.49
C PHE A 208 0.98 -5.20 12.77
N ALA A 209 2.09 -5.65 13.35
CA ALA A 209 2.08 -6.42 14.60
C ALA A 209 1.47 -5.63 15.77
N LEU A 210 1.84 -4.36 15.91
CA LEU A 210 1.26 -3.46 16.91
C LEU A 210 -0.23 -3.23 16.66
N SER A 211 -0.66 -3.09 15.40
CA SER A 211 -2.07 -2.96 15.06
C SER A 211 -2.88 -4.20 15.45
N LEU A 212 -2.35 -5.41 15.24
CA LEU A 212 -3.07 -6.64 15.64
C LEU A 212 -3.07 -6.86 17.14
N THR A 213 -2.00 -6.45 17.81
CA THR A 213 -1.94 -6.41 19.28
C THR A 213 -3.06 -5.50 19.82
N ALA A 214 -3.29 -4.36 19.16
CA ALA A 214 -4.38 -3.44 19.49
C ALA A 214 -5.78 -3.95 19.09
N HIS A 215 -5.89 -4.94 18.19
CA HIS A 215 -7.14 -5.63 17.86
C HIS A 215 -7.41 -6.86 18.73
N PHE A 216 -6.43 -7.35 19.50
CA PHE A 216 -6.56 -8.56 20.31
C PHE A 216 -5.65 -8.50 21.56
N PRO A 217 -5.85 -7.56 22.50
CA PRO A 217 -4.98 -7.34 23.66
C PRO A 217 -4.89 -8.57 24.56
N ASP A 218 -5.99 -9.32 24.69
CA ASP A 218 -6.05 -10.53 25.52
C ASP A 218 -5.25 -11.69 24.91
N ALA A 219 -4.96 -11.65 23.61
CA ALA A 219 -4.23 -12.70 22.89
C ALA A 219 -2.72 -12.42 22.76
N VAL A 220 -2.24 -11.33 23.39
CA VAL A 220 -0.85 -10.87 23.25
C VAL A 220 0.07 -11.73 24.10
N THR A 221 0.74 -12.66 23.42
CA THR A 221 1.90 -13.38 23.95
C THR A 221 3.12 -13.05 23.08
N PRO A 222 4.36 -13.24 23.57
CA PRO A 222 5.55 -13.07 22.74
C PRO A 222 5.51 -13.91 21.45
N VAL A 223 4.91 -15.11 21.51
CA VAL A 223 4.72 -15.98 20.35
C VAL A 223 3.69 -15.40 19.38
N SER A 224 2.54 -14.92 19.87
CA SER A 224 1.52 -14.27 19.03
C SER A 224 2.09 -13.02 18.34
N PHE A 225 2.84 -12.20 19.08
CA PHE A 225 3.47 -10.99 18.52
C PHE A 225 4.45 -11.34 17.40
N LEU A 226 5.28 -12.37 17.58
CA LEU A 226 6.19 -12.83 16.53
C LEU A 226 5.44 -13.35 15.30
N ARG A 227 4.31 -14.04 15.47
CA ARG A 227 3.42 -14.45 14.38
C ARG A 227 2.83 -13.25 13.64
N PHE A 228 2.39 -12.22 14.36
CA PHE A 228 1.88 -11.00 13.74
C PHE A 228 2.97 -10.25 12.98
N PHE A 229 4.17 -10.17 13.55
CA PHE A 229 5.32 -9.54 12.91
C PHE A 229 5.73 -10.27 11.63
N SER A 230 5.82 -11.60 11.65
CA SER A 230 6.17 -12.39 10.46
C SER A 230 5.11 -12.27 9.37
N ALA A 231 3.83 -12.25 9.74
CA ALA A 231 2.72 -12.05 8.82
C ALA A 231 2.71 -10.63 8.21
N GLY A 232 3.02 -9.61 9.01
CA GLY A 232 3.23 -8.24 8.54
C GLY A 232 4.42 -8.12 7.60
N ALA A 233 5.53 -8.81 7.90
CA ALA A 233 6.71 -8.85 7.03
C ALA A 233 6.39 -9.52 5.69
N LEU A 234 5.68 -10.65 5.69
CA LEU A 234 5.22 -11.32 4.48
C LEU A 234 4.35 -10.40 3.62
N SER A 235 3.38 -9.72 4.25
CA SER A 235 2.49 -8.78 3.58
C SER A 235 3.25 -7.61 2.95
N ALA A 236 4.22 -7.05 3.68
CA ALA A 236 5.02 -5.93 3.20
C ALA A 236 5.98 -6.34 2.06
N LEU A 237 6.63 -7.51 2.17
CA LEU A 237 7.44 -8.07 1.08
C LEU A 237 6.61 -8.29 -0.18
N PHE A 238 5.41 -8.87 -0.03
CA PHE A 238 4.48 -9.07 -1.13
C PHE A 238 4.10 -7.72 -1.77
N PHE A 239 3.77 -6.71 -0.96
CA PHE A 239 3.47 -5.37 -1.46
C PHE A 239 4.64 -4.75 -2.23
N PHE A 240 5.87 -4.83 -1.70
CA PHE A 240 7.03 -4.26 -2.40
C PHE A 240 7.37 -4.99 -3.69
N ALA A 241 7.08 -6.30 -3.78
CA ALA A 241 7.26 -7.10 -4.97
C ALA A 241 6.19 -6.81 -6.05
N VAL A 242 4.90 -6.84 -5.69
CA VAL A 242 3.79 -6.70 -6.65
C VAL A 242 3.49 -5.24 -6.97
N ARG A 243 3.62 -4.35 -5.98
CA ARG A 243 3.22 -2.94 -6.01
C ARG A 243 1.78 -2.78 -6.49
N ASP A 244 0.87 -3.43 -5.79
CA ASP A 244 -0.57 -3.32 -6.03
C ASP A 244 -1.34 -3.33 -4.71
N VAL A 245 -2.10 -2.27 -4.45
CA VAL A 245 -2.85 -2.06 -3.20
C VAL A 245 -3.96 -3.09 -3.01
N TRP A 246 -4.65 -3.48 -4.09
CA TRP A 246 -5.74 -4.44 -4.02
C TRP A 246 -5.22 -5.84 -3.74
N ALA A 247 -4.15 -6.23 -4.44
CA ALA A 247 -3.50 -7.52 -4.21
C ALA A 247 -3.01 -7.65 -2.77
N VAL A 248 -2.29 -6.64 -2.22
CA VAL A 248 -1.85 -6.71 -0.82
C VAL A 248 -3.03 -6.71 0.15
N SER A 249 -4.12 -5.97 -0.13
CA SER A 249 -5.30 -6.00 0.73
C SER A 249 -5.89 -7.41 0.81
N VAL A 250 -5.96 -8.12 -0.32
CA VAL A 250 -6.42 -9.53 -0.36
C VAL A 250 -5.52 -10.44 0.47
N VAL A 251 -4.20 -10.29 0.35
CA VAL A 251 -3.21 -11.06 1.14
C VAL A 251 -3.35 -10.76 2.63
N VAL A 252 -3.41 -9.48 2.99
CA VAL A 252 -3.55 -9.05 4.38
C VAL A 252 -4.84 -9.60 4.98
N THR A 253 -5.99 -9.45 4.31
CA THR A 253 -7.26 -10.00 4.80
C THR A 253 -7.19 -11.52 4.93
N GLY A 254 -6.60 -12.23 3.96
CA GLY A 254 -6.39 -13.67 4.06
C GLY A 254 -5.57 -14.04 5.30
N ILE A 255 -4.43 -13.36 5.50
CA ILE A 255 -3.59 -13.52 6.69
C ILE A 255 -4.34 -13.21 7.98
N LEU A 256 -5.21 -12.19 8.00
CA LEU A 256 -6.01 -11.87 9.19
C LEU A 256 -6.94 -13.02 9.53
N VAL A 257 -7.68 -13.57 8.55
CA VAL A 257 -8.57 -14.71 8.78
C VAL A 257 -7.82 -15.87 9.45
N TRP A 258 -6.62 -16.13 8.97
CA TRP A 258 -5.72 -17.16 9.49
C TRP A 258 -5.24 -16.90 10.91
N LEU A 259 -4.85 -15.67 11.21
CA LEU A 259 -4.38 -15.28 12.53
C LEU A 259 -5.49 -15.24 13.57
N THR A 260 -6.72 -14.99 13.14
CA THR A 260 -7.91 -14.94 13.99
C THR A 260 -8.65 -16.27 14.11
N ASP A 261 -8.10 -17.34 13.52
CA ASP A 261 -8.69 -18.66 13.62
C ASP A 261 -8.81 -19.09 15.09
N GLY A 262 -9.99 -19.60 15.46
CA GLY A 262 -10.36 -19.92 16.85
C GLY A 262 -10.73 -18.71 17.74
N TRP A 263 -10.58 -17.46 17.29
CA TRP A 263 -11.01 -16.27 18.05
C TRP A 263 -12.37 -15.75 17.63
N LEU A 264 -12.73 -15.93 16.36
CA LEU A 264 -14.00 -15.48 15.81
C LEU A 264 -14.93 -16.68 15.64
N ASP A 265 -16.15 -16.57 16.17
CA ASP A 265 -17.21 -17.56 15.99
C ASP A 265 -17.93 -17.31 14.66
N PRO A 266 -17.76 -18.16 13.62
CA PRO A 266 -18.36 -17.93 12.32
C PRO A 266 -19.89 -17.89 12.35
N ALA A 267 -20.52 -18.60 13.30
CA ALA A 267 -21.97 -18.61 13.44
C ALA A 267 -22.50 -17.22 13.83
N GLN A 268 -21.79 -16.51 14.71
CA GLN A 268 -22.16 -15.14 15.11
C GLN A 268 -21.96 -14.14 13.98
N VAL A 269 -20.88 -14.30 13.19
CA VAL A 269 -20.64 -13.46 12.02
C VAL A 269 -21.74 -13.67 10.98
N PHE A 270 -22.18 -14.92 10.76
CA PHE A 270 -23.24 -15.25 9.82
C PHE A 270 -24.59 -14.63 10.20
N LEU A 271 -24.93 -14.57 11.49
CA LEU A 271 -26.14 -13.90 11.97
C LEU A 271 -26.19 -12.40 11.61
N GLN A 272 -25.02 -11.78 11.41
CA GLN A 272 -24.87 -10.35 11.12
C GLN A 272 -24.42 -10.09 9.68
N TYR A 273 -24.60 -11.08 8.80
CA TYR A 273 -24.11 -11.06 7.42
C TYR A 273 -24.47 -9.80 6.62
N PRO A 274 -25.70 -9.22 6.70
CA PRO A 274 -26.02 -8.00 5.95
C PRO A 274 -25.15 -6.79 6.35
N ALA A 275 -24.87 -6.63 7.65
CA ALA A 275 -24.03 -5.54 8.15
C ALA A 275 -22.56 -5.76 7.77
N VAL A 276 -22.10 -7.01 7.87
CA VAL A 276 -20.75 -7.42 7.44
C VAL A 276 -20.54 -7.14 5.96
N LEU A 277 -21.49 -7.54 5.11
CA LEU A 277 -21.45 -7.29 3.67
C LEU A 277 -21.48 -5.79 3.36
N ALA A 278 -22.34 -5.01 4.03
CA ALA A 278 -22.41 -3.57 3.85
C ALA A 278 -21.09 -2.87 4.21
N ALA A 279 -20.46 -3.25 5.33
CA ALA A 279 -19.15 -2.74 5.75
C ALA A 279 -18.04 -3.09 4.73
N ALA A 280 -18.00 -4.34 4.28
CA ALA A 280 -17.05 -4.81 3.28
C ALA A 280 -17.18 -4.05 1.95
N LEU A 281 -18.42 -3.92 1.44
CA LEU A 281 -18.71 -3.20 0.19
C LEU A 281 -18.42 -1.70 0.31
N LEU A 282 -18.72 -1.08 1.45
CA LEU A 282 -18.40 0.32 1.71
C LEU A 282 -16.89 0.57 1.64
N CYS A 283 -16.10 -0.28 2.29
CA CYS A 283 -14.65 -0.13 2.32
C CYS A 283 -14.02 -0.39 0.95
N ALA A 284 -14.40 -1.49 0.29
CA ALA A 284 -13.95 -1.80 -1.07
C ALA A 284 -14.39 -0.73 -2.09
N GLY A 285 -15.64 -0.27 -2.00
CA GLY A 285 -16.17 0.79 -2.86
C GLY A 285 -15.42 2.11 -2.68
N THR A 286 -15.05 2.45 -1.44
CA THR A 286 -14.22 3.64 -1.15
C THR A 286 -12.85 3.51 -1.81
N LEU A 287 -12.17 2.37 -1.64
CA LEU A 287 -10.86 2.13 -2.27
C LEU A 287 -10.97 2.17 -3.81
N ALA A 288 -12.04 1.63 -4.39
CA ALA A 288 -12.30 1.66 -5.83
C ALA A 288 -12.53 3.07 -6.35
N ALA A 289 -13.34 3.87 -5.64
CA ALA A 289 -13.57 5.27 -5.98
C ALA A 289 -12.28 6.08 -5.94
N LEU A 290 -11.43 5.87 -4.92
CA LEU A 290 -10.12 6.51 -4.82
C LEU A 290 -9.17 6.06 -5.93
N HIS A 291 -9.09 4.77 -6.21
CA HIS A 291 -8.28 4.26 -7.32
C HIS A 291 -8.72 4.91 -8.64
N TRP A 292 -10.02 4.92 -8.91
CA TRP A 292 -10.58 5.54 -10.11
C TRP A 292 -10.28 7.04 -10.19
N TYR A 293 -10.50 7.78 -9.10
CA TYR A 293 -10.18 9.19 -8.99
C TYR A 293 -8.69 9.47 -9.25
N LEU A 294 -7.79 8.74 -8.58
CA LEU A 294 -6.35 8.89 -8.75
C LEU A 294 -5.93 8.58 -10.20
N SER A 295 -6.50 7.53 -10.79
CA SER A 295 -6.19 7.14 -12.18
C SER A 295 -6.60 8.18 -13.22
N ARG A 296 -7.63 8.98 -12.94
CA ARG A 296 -8.10 10.05 -13.86
C ARG A 296 -7.36 11.37 -13.68
N HIS A 297 -7.00 11.73 -12.45
CA HIS A 297 -6.48 13.06 -12.15
C HIS A 297 -4.95 13.13 -12.09
N TYR A 298 -4.25 12.01 -11.92
CA TYR A 298 -2.79 12.00 -11.82
C TYR A 298 -2.18 11.30 -13.03
N ILE A 299 -1.77 12.11 -14.01
CA ILE A 299 -1.02 11.63 -15.18
C ILE A 299 0.42 11.38 -14.73
N THR A 300 0.91 10.16 -14.89
CA THR A 300 2.31 9.82 -14.64
C THR A 300 3.20 10.59 -15.59
N ILE A 301 3.88 11.63 -15.10
CA ILE A 301 4.93 12.30 -15.86
C ILE A 301 6.10 11.30 -15.96
N PRO A 302 6.53 10.89 -17.16
CA PRO A 302 7.69 10.04 -17.31
C PRO A 302 8.91 10.78 -16.75
N ALA A 303 9.58 10.18 -15.77
CA ALA A 303 10.83 10.73 -15.27
C ALA A 303 11.86 10.74 -16.42
N PRO A 304 12.63 11.83 -16.59
CA PRO A 304 13.69 11.86 -17.60
C PRO A 304 14.66 10.71 -17.34
N HIS A 305 15.00 9.98 -18.41
CA HIS A 305 16.02 8.95 -18.35
C HIS A 305 17.36 9.61 -18.02
N GLY A 306 17.82 9.40 -16.77
CA GLY A 306 19.17 9.72 -16.34
C GLY A 306 20.14 8.61 -16.67
#